data_AF-A0A3M7HIF6-F1
#
_entry.id   AF-A0A3M7HIF6-F1
#
_cell.length_a   1.000
_cell.length_b   1.000
_cell.length_c   1.000
_cell.angle_alpha   90.00
_cell.angle_beta   90.00
_cell.angle_gamma   90.00
#
_symmetry.space_group_name_H-M   'P 1'
#
loop_
_entity.id
_entity.type
_entity.pdbx_description
1 polymer ?
#
loop_
_entity_poly.entity_id
_entity_poly.type
_entity_poly.pdbx_seq_one_letter_code
_entity_poly.pdbx_strand_id
1 'polypeptide(L)'
;MEAVGLSLGLFGILHNVVEDIRCIQLPRDFDDDFKTGTIRLRWAEIRLTRLSLALVECKTQINEASIAIAERDVQQISTLVEKVRRKSQSYEGEAGSASDPQTAQPKTFEDRQVAEATKDLSKRNGKKLVRRLKGLPPPNR
;
A
#
# COMPACT_ATOMS: atom_id res chain seq x y z
N MET A 1 -7.03 16.81 -10.30
CA MET A 1 -7.07 15.45 -10.85
C MET A 1 -8.37 14.83 -10.36
N GLU A 2 -9.26 14.49 -11.29
CA GLU A 2 -10.66 14.17 -11.01
C GLU A 2 -10.79 12.93 -10.13
N ALA A 3 -11.41 13.09 -8.96
CA ALA A 3 -11.93 11.99 -8.16
C ALA A 3 -13.18 11.46 -8.85
N VAL A 4 -12.98 10.71 -9.94
CA VAL A 4 -14.05 9.95 -10.57
C VAL A 4 -14.48 8.90 -9.56
N GLY A 5 -15.68 9.10 -9.02
CA GLY A 5 -16.37 8.20 -8.09
C GLY A 5 -16.72 6.87 -8.76
N LEU A 6 -15.70 6.04 -8.98
CA LEU A 6 -15.89 4.62 -9.18
C LEU A 6 -16.14 4.03 -7.80
N SER A 7 -17.30 3.40 -7.61
CA SER A 7 -17.49 2.43 -6.53
C SER A 7 -16.51 1.28 -6.76
N LEU A 8 -15.25 1.51 -6.41
CA LEU A 8 -14.23 0.49 -6.31
C LEU A 8 -14.72 -0.41 -5.18
N GLY A 9 -15.40 -1.52 -5.50
CA GLY A 9 -15.73 -2.51 -4.48
C GLY A 9 -14.45 -2.97 -3.77
N LEU A 10 -14.58 -3.61 -2.61
CA LEU A 10 -13.48 -4.05 -1.72
C LEU A 10 -12.10 -4.29 -2.37
N PHE A 11 -12.02 -5.08 -3.45
CA PHE A 11 -10.76 -5.38 -4.16
C PHE A 11 -10.06 -4.16 -4.76
N GLY A 12 -10.82 -3.21 -5.31
CA GLY A 12 -10.30 -1.99 -5.89
C GLY A 12 -9.68 -1.08 -4.85
N ILE A 13 -10.36 -0.89 -3.70
CA ILE A 13 -9.83 -0.08 -2.60
C ILE A 13 -8.57 -0.76 -2.02
N LEU A 14 -8.60 -2.08 -1.83
CA LEU A 14 -7.44 -2.85 -1.36
C LEU A 14 -6.23 -2.69 -2.28
N HIS A 15 -6.43 -2.75 -3.60
CA HIS A 15 -5.37 -2.55 -4.58
C HIS A 15 -4.75 -1.16 -4.46
N ASN A 16 -5.58 -0.11 -4.42
CA ASN A 16 -5.10 1.27 -4.31
C ASN A 16 -4.32 1.49 -3.01
N VAL A 17 -4.83 1.00 -1.88
CA VAL A 17 -4.14 1.09 -0.59
C VAL A 17 -2.78 0.39 -0.60
N VAL A 18 -2.68 -0.80 -1.21
CA VAL A 18 -1.41 -1.53 -1.33
C VAL A 18 -0.40 -0.74 -2.15
N GLU A 19 -0.80 -0.16 -3.28
CA GLU A 19 0.09 0.65 -4.11
C GLU A 19 0.50 1.94 -3.40
N ASP A 20 -0.43 2.61 -2.69
CA ASP A 20 -0.11 3.81 -1.94
C ASP A 20 0.90 3.54 -0.83
N ILE A 21 0.71 2.46 -0.04
CA ILE A 21 1.68 2.04 0.99
C ILE A 21 3.03 1.73 0.35
N ARG A 22 3.04 1.11 -0.84
CA ARG A 22 4.28 0.77 -1.53
C ARG A 22 5.10 2.02 -1.85
N CYS A 23 4.44 3.11 -2.22
CA CYS A 23 5.03 4.39 -2.58
C CYS A 23 5.47 5.23 -1.37
N ILE A 24 5.15 4.84 -0.13
CA ILE A 24 5.62 5.55 1.07
C ILE A 24 7.14 5.40 1.17
N GLN A 25 7.81 6.55 1.30
CA GLN A 25 9.23 6.68 1.57
C GLN A 25 9.41 7.30 2.95
N LEU A 26 10.37 6.80 3.72
CA LEU A 26 10.72 7.38 5.01
C LEU A 26 11.90 8.34 4.83
N PRO A 27 11.86 9.54 5.44
CA PRO A 27 12.93 10.53 5.35
C PRO A 27 14.17 10.10 6.11
N ARG A 28 15.30 10.78 5.84
CA ARG A 28 16.63 10.44 6.38
C ARG A 28 16.72 10.55 7.90
N ASP A 29 15.89 11.42 8.46
CA ASP A 29 15.85 11.79 9.88
C ASP A 29 15.16 10.73 10.74
N PHE A 30 14.67 9.64 10.13
CA PHE A 30 14.20 8.47 10.85
C PHE A 30 15.35 7.69 11.52
N ASP A 31 16.62 8.00 11.23
CA ASP A 31 17.83 7.41 11.84
C ASP A 31 17.68 5.93 12.21
N ASP A 32 17.71 5.58 13.51
CA ASP A 32 17.65 4.19 14.00
C ASP A 32 16.28 3.53 13.75
N ASP A 33 15.22 4.33 13.60
CA ASP A 33 13.86 3.87 13.31
C ASP A 33 13.60 3.65 11.81
N PHE A 34 14.50 4.07 10.91
CA PHE A 34 14.32 3.90 9.46
C PHE A 34 14.13 2.43 9.08
N LYS A 35 14.95 1.55 9.66
CA LYS A 35 14.89 0.11 9.44
C LYS A 35 13.57 -0.48 9.93
N THR A 36 13.22 -0.20 11.18
CA THR A 36 12.01 -0.70 11.82
C THR A 36 10.76 -0.19 11.11
N GLY A 37 10.73 1.10 10.75
CA GLY A 37 9.64 1.72 10.00
C GLY A 37 9.48 1.12 8.61
N THR A 38 10.57 0.97 7.86
CA THR A 38 10.55 0.36 6.52
C THR A 38 10.04 -1.08 6.59
N ILE A 39 10.56 -1.90 7.52
CA ILE A 39 10.11 -3.27 7.71
C ILE A 39 8.61 -3.31 8.01
N ARG A 40 8.11 -2.45 8.93
CA ARG A 40 6.69 -2.40 9.29
C ARG A 40 5.80 -2.00 8.12
N LEU A 41 6.20 -1.01 7.32
CA LEU A 41 5.47 -0.61 6.11
C LEU A 41 5.38 -1.75 5.10
N ARG A 42 6.48 -2.49 4.89
CA ARG A 42 6.47 -3.64 3.98
C ARG A 42 5.68 -4.83 4.51
N TRP A 43 5.68 -5.05 5.82
CA TRP A 43 4.80 -6.05 6.45
C TRP A 43 3.32 -5.70 6.29
N ALA A 44 2.94 -4.43 6.42
CA ALA A 44 1.59 -3.98 6.16
C ALA A 44 1.19 -4.23 4.69
N GLU A 45 2.07 -3.87 3.75
CA GLU A 45 1.88 -4.14 2.32
C GLU A 45 1.67 -5.64 2.04
N ILE A 46 2.53 -6.51 2.58
CA ILE A 46 2.43 -7.97 2.42
C ILE A 46 1.12 -8.48 3.00
N ARG A 47 0.73 -8.02 4.20
CA ARG A 47 -0.48 -8.50 4.89
C ARG A 47 -1.74 -8.14 4.10
N LEU A 48 -1.83 -6.92 3.59
CA LEU A 48 -2.96 -6.48 2.75
C LEU A 48 -2.98 -7.20 1.39
N THR A 49 -1.81 -7.42 0.78
CA THR A 49 -1.72 -8.21 -0.45
C THR A 49 -2.19 -9.65 -0.24
N ARG A 50 -1.81 -10.28 0.88
CA ARG A 50 -2.26 -11.63 1.24
C ARG A 50 -3.77 -11.68 1.47
N LEU A 51 -4.34 -10.68 2.16
CA LEU A 51 -5.78 -10.57 2.33
C LEU A 51 -6.49 -10.49 0.98
N SER A 52 -6.01 -9.63 0.06
CA SER A 52 -6.58 -9.51 -1.28
C SER A 52 -6.58 -10.85 -2.03
N LEU A 53 -5.46 -11.59 -1.97
CA LEU A 53 -5.35 -12.91 -2.60
C LEU A 53 -6.33 -13.93 -2.01
N ALA A 54 -6.51 -13.95 -0.69
CA ALA A 54 -7.43 -14.86 -0.01
C ALA A 54 -8.90 -14.52 -0.32
N LEU A 55 -9.24 -13.22 -0.37
CA LEU A 55 -10.57 -12.77 -0.76
C LEU A 55 -10.92 -13.17 -2.20
N VAL A 56 -9.95 -13.17 -3.11
CA VAL A 56 -10.15 -13.66 -4.49
C VAL A 56 -10.49 -15.14 -4.48
N GLU A 57 -9.78 -15.95 -3.69
CA GLU A 57 -9.99 -17.41 -3.62
C GLU A 57 -11.32 -17.78 -2.96
N CYS A 58 -11.77 -17.01 -1.96
CA CYS A 58 -12.96 -17.30 -1.18
C CYS A 58 -14.19 -16.49 -1.60
N LYS A 59 -14.13 -15.67 -2.67
CA LYS A 59 -15.17 -14.67 -3.01
C LYS A 59 -16.60 -15.22 -3.00
N THR A 60 -16.81 -16.44 -3.48
CA THR A 60 -18.13 -17.08 -3.58
C THR A 60 -18.66 -17.65 -2.26
N GLN A 61 -17.81 -17.72 -1.22
CA GLN A 61 -18.13 -18.31 0.08
C GLN A 61 -18.35 -17.25 1.16
N ILE A 62 -18.05 -15.97 0.87
CA ILE A 62 -18.15 -14.87 1.83
C ILE A 62 -19.51 -14.19 1.66
N ASN A 63 -20.25 -14.04 2.77
CA ASN A 63 -21.53 -13.33 2.74
C ASN A 63 -21.35 -11.82 2.53
N GLU A 64 -22.37 -11.18 1.97
CA GLU A 64 -22.33 -9.74 1.62
C GLU A 64 -22.11 -8.84 2.84
N ALA A 65 -22.67 -9.20 4.01
CA ALA A 65 -22.48 -8.42 5.23
C ALA A 65 -20.99 -8.38 5.65
N SER A 66 -20.27 -9.48 5.50
CA SER A 66 -18.84 -9.57 5.80
C SER A 66 -18.00 -8.79 4.78
N ILE A 67 -18.42 -8.79 3.51
CA ILE A 67 -17.78 -7.97 2.46
C ILE A 67 -17.97 -6.48 2.78
N ALA A 68 -19.17 -6.06 3.19
CA ALA A 68 -19.46 -4.67 3.54
C ALA A 68 -18.65 -4.18 4.76
N ILE A 69 -18.44 -5.04 5.77
CA ILE A 69 -17.57 -4.73 6.91
C ILE A 69 -16.12 -4.56 6.42
N ALA A 70 -15.61 -5.52 5.65
CA ALA A 70 -14.25 -5.44 5.12
C ALA A 70 -14.05 -4.20 4.23
N GLU A 71 -15.06 -3.82 3.45
CA GLU A 71 -15.02 -2.63 2.60
C GLU A 71 -14.91 -1.36 3.44
N ARG A 72 -15.68 -1.25 4.52
CA ARG A 72 -15.59 -0.14 5.48
C ARG A 72 -14.19 -0.06 6.10
N ASP A 73 -13.64 -1.18 6.55
CA ASP A 73 -12.32 -1.22 7.19
C ASP A 73 -11.21 -0.79 6.21
N VAL A 74 -11.25 -1.30 4.98
CA VAL A 74 -10.28 -0.92 3.94
C VAL A 74 -10.46 0.55 3.54
N GLN A 75 -11.68 1.08 3.53
CA GLN A 75 -11.94 2.50 3.29
C GLN A 75 -11.36 3.39 4.39
N GLN A 76 -11.36 2.94 5.65
CA GLN A 76 -10.69 3.64 6.75
C GLN A 76 -9.17 3.66 6.54
N ILE A 77 -8.57 2.57 6.08
CA ILE A 77 -7.13 2.52 5.74
C ILE A 77 -6.82 3.48 4.60
N SER A 78 -7.62 3.49 3.53
CA SER A 78 -7.49 4.44 2.42
C SER A 78 -7.54 5.89 2.91
N THR A 79 -8.49 6.20 3.78
CA THR A 79 -8.60 7.53 4.40
C THR A 79 -7.37 7.88 5.25
N LEU A 80 -6.80 6.92 5.96
CA LEU A 80 -5.58 7.13 6.76
C LEU A 80 -4.38 7.45 5.86
N VAL A 81 -4.20 6.68 4.79
CA VAL A 81 -3.11 6.89 3.82
C VAL A 81 -3.23 8.27 3.16
N GLU A 82 -4.43 8.66 2.77
CA GLU A 82 -4.72 9.98 2.20
C GLU A 82 -4.41 11.11 3.21
N LYS A 83 -4.76 10.95 4.49
CA LYS A 83 -4.39 11.91 5.56
C LYS A 83 -2.87 12.04 5.71
N VAL A 84 -2.15 10.91 5.65
CA VAL A 84 -0.67 10.91 5.72
C VAL A 84 -0.09 11.66 4.51
N ARG A 85 -0.61 11.42 3.31
CA ARG A 85 -0.19 12.12 2.09
C ARG A 85 -0.37 13.63 2.20
N ARG A 86 -1.55 14.09 2.62
CA ARG A 86 -1.82 15.53 2.80
C ARG A 86 -0.89 16.16 3.82
N LYS A 87 -0.60 15.44 4.91
CA LYS A 87 0.36 15.90 5.91
C LYS A 87 1.78 16.00 5.34
N SER A 88 2.22 15.03 4.55
CA SER A 88 3.51 15.09 3.83
C SER A 88 3.59 16.31 2.91
N GLN A 89 2.54 16.57 2.13
CA GLN A 89 2.47 17.72 1.22
C GLN A 89 2.50 19.06 1.98
N SER A 90 1.85 19.14 3.14
CA SER A 90 1.94 20.32 4.01
C SER A 90 3.37 20.58 4.45
N TYR A 91 4.10 19.53 4.87
CA TYR A 91 5.51 19.66 5.24
C TYR A 91 6.39 20.05 4.06
N GLU A 92 6.18 19.50 2.87
CA GLU A 92 6.93 19.89 1.67
C GLU A 92 6.69 21.36 1.29
N GLY A 93 5.46 21.87 1.48
CA GLY A 93 5.12 23.27 1.25
C GLY A 93 5.75 24.23 2.27
N GLU A 94 5.91 23.79 3.53
CA GLU A 94 6.51 24.58 4.62
C GLU A 94 8.05 24.49 4.63
N ALA A 95 8.63 23.36 4.23
CA ALA A 95 10.08 23.13 4.25
C ALA A 95 10.87 23.91 3.19
N GLY A 96 10.17 24.56 2.25
CA GLY A 96 10.77 25.15 1.06
C GLY A 96 11.26 24.06 0.10
N SER A 97 11.18 24.32 -1.21
CA SER A 97 11.59 23.37 -2.26
C SER A 97 13.08 23.04 -2.13
N ALA A 98 13.41 22.01 -1.35
CA ALA A 98 14.66 21.30 -1.49
C ALA A 98 14.61 20.65 -2.88
N SER A 99 15.49 21.08 -3.76
CA SER A 99 15.51 20.78 -5.20
C SER A 99 15.74 19.31 -5.55
N ASP A 100 15.91 18.43 -4.57
CA ASP A 100 16.11 17.00 -4.78
C ASP A 100 15.32 16.15 -3.76
N PRO A 101 14.60 15.10 -4.20
CA PRO A 101 14.00 14.13 -3.28
C PRO A 101 15.10 13.39 -2.52
N GLN A 102 15.42 13.88 -1.32
CA GLN A 102 16.40 13.24 -0.43
C GLN A 102 15.78 11.98 0.20
N THR A 103 15.80 10.91 -0.57
CA THR A 103 15.50 9.57 -0.08
C THR A 103 16.59 9.12 0.89
N ALA A 104 16.18 8.64 2.06
CA ALA A 104 17.08 7.97 2.99
C ALA A 104 17.59 6.68 2.33
N GLN A 105 18.82 6.70 1.83
CA GLN A 105 19.51 5.47 1.43
C GLN A 105 19.85 4.67 2.70
N PRO A 106 19.60 3.35 2.75
CA PRO A 106 19.96 2.55 3.90
C PRO A 106 21.47 2.68 4.16
N LYS A 107 21.82 3.06 5.41
CA LYS A 107 23.19 3.43 5.82
C LYS A 107 24.12 2.22 5.91
N THR A 108 23.59 1.05 6.28
CA THR A 108 24.37 -0.18 6.41
C THR A 108 24.08 -1.17 5.29
N PHE A 109 25.05 -2.06 5.03
CA PHE A 109 24.89 -3.15 4.06
C PHE A 109 23.74 -4.09 4.43
N GLU A 110 23.53 -4.36 5.71
CA GLU A 110 22.43 -5.18 6.21
C GLU A 110 21.07 -4.52 5.99
N ASP A 111 20.97 -3.21 6.20
CA ASP A 111 19.71 -2.47 5.93
C ASP A 111 19.38 -2.47 4.44
N ARG A 112 20.40 -2.39 3.57
CA ARG A 112 20.21 -2.55 2.12
C ARG A 112 19.68 -3.93 1.77
N GLN A 113 20.25 -4.99 2.35
CA GLN A 113 19.80 -6.36 2.09
C GLN A 113 18.36 -6.60 2.56
N VAL A 114 17.97 -6.11 3.74
CA VAL A 114 16.61 -6.26 4.25
C VAL A 114 15.62 -5.45 3.40
N ALA A 115 15.96 -4.20 3.06
CA ALA A 115 15.12 -3.38 2.19
C ALA A 115 14.93 -4.03 0.80
N GLU A 116 16.01 -4.53 0.20
CA GLU A 116 15.99 -5.29 -1.06
C GLU A 116 15.12 -6.55 -0.95
N ALA A 117 15.40 -7.43 0.00
CA ALA A 117 14.68 -8.70 0.16
C ALA A 117 13.17 -8.48 0.37
N THR A 118 12.80 -7.46 1.14
CA THR A 118 11.40 -7.17 1.42
C THR A 118 10.70 -6.49 0.24
N LYS A 119 11.40 -5.61 -0.49
CA LYS A 119 10.95 -5.04 -1.76
C LYS A 119 10.73 -6.13 -2.82
N ASP A 120 11.61 -7.11 -2.86
CA ASP A 120 11.53 -8.24 -3.78
C ASP A 120 10.31 -9.12 -3.50
N LEU A 121 10.06 -9.42 -2.23
CA LEU A 121 8.88 -10.17 -1.78
C LEU A 121 7.57 -9.42 -2.11
N SER A 122 7.54 -8.11 -1.82
CA SER A 122 6.45 -7.20 -2.19
C SER A 122 6.18 -7.25 -3.70
N LYS A 123 7.22 -7.10 -4.52
CA LYS A 123 7.11 -7.09 -5.99
C LYS A 123 6.59 -8.42 -6.54
N ARG A 124 7.04 -9.56 -6.00
CA ARG A 124 6.53 -10.89 -6.40
C ARG A 124 5.05 -11.05 -6.05
N ASN A 125 4.65 -10.62 -4.85
CA ASN A 125 3.26 -10.69 -4.40
C ASN A 125 2.35 -9.75 -5.21
N GLY A 126 2.79 -8.53 -5.50
CA GLY A 126 2.08 -7.59 -6.37
C GLY A 126 1.87 -8.14 -7.78
N LYS A 127 2.92 -8.70 -8.41
CA LYS A 127 2.79 -9.37 -9.72
C LYS A 127 1.79 -10.53 -9.69
N LYS A 128 1.79 -11.34 -8.63
CA LYS A 128 0.84 -12.45 -8.45
C LYS A 128 -0.60 -11.93 -8.33
N LEU A 129 -0.81 -10.85 -7.58
CA LEU A 129 -2.11 -10.21 -7.43
C LEU A 129 -2.63 -9.67 -8.77
N VAL A 130 -1.83 -8.88 -9.49
CA VAL A 130 -2.20 -8.33 -10.81
C VAL A 130 -2.58 -9.43 -11.80
N ARG A 131 -1.82 -10.55 -11.83
CA ARG A 131 -2.16 -11.69 -12.68
C ARG A 131 -3.52 -12.31 -12.32
N ARG A 132 -3.83 -12.45 -11.03
CA ARG A 132 -5.12 -13.00 -10.59
C ARG A 132 -6.28 -12.06 -10.88
N LEU A 133 -6.10 -10.76 -10.68
CA LEU A 133 -7.13 -9.76 -11.00
C LEU A 133 -7.46 -9.73 -12.50
N LYS A 134 -6.45 -9.90 -13.37
CA LYS A 134 -6.68 -10.01 -14.82
C LYS A 134 -7.41 -11.30 -15.25
N GLY A 135 -7.32 -12.36 -14.44
CA GLY A 135 -8.00 -13.63 -14.68
C GLY A 135 -9.45 -13.67 -14.17
N LEU A 136 -9.90 -12.63 -13.47
CA LEU A 136 -11.28 -12.54 -13.01
C LEU A 136 -12.19 -12.10 -14.16
N PRO A 137 -13.37 -12.72 -14.32
CA PRO A 137 -14.36 -12.24 -15.28
C PRO A 137 -14.76 -10.79 -14.92
N PRO A 138 -15.08 -9.96 -15.92
CA PRO A 138 -15.57 -8.61 -15.66
C PRO A 138 -16.79 -8.66 -14.73
N PRO A 139 -16.98 -7.66 -13.85
CA PRO A 139 -18.15 -7.61 -13.01
C PRO A 139 -19.39 -7.59 -13.93
N ASN A 140 -20.30 -8.55 -13.71
CA ASN A 140 -21.56 -8.61 -14.43
C ASN A 140 -22.27 -7.25 -14.30
N ARG A 141 -22.63 -6.66 -15.44
CA ARG A 141 -23.52 -5.50 -15.55
C ARG A 141 -24.92 -5.85 -15.11
#